data_AF-A0A813G8V6-F1
#
_entry.id   AF-A0A813G8V6-F1
#
_cell.length_a   1.000
_cell.length_b   1.000
_cell.length_c   1.000
_cell.angle_alpha   90.00
_cell.angle_beta   90.00
_cell.angle_gamma   90.00
#
_symmetry.space_group_name_H-M   'P 1'
#
loop_
_entity.id
_entity.type
_entity.pdbx_description
1 polymer ?
#
loop_
_entity_poly.entity_id
_entity_poly.type
_entity_poly.pdbx_seq_one_letter_code
_entity_poly.pdbx_strand_id
1 'polypeptide(L)'
;EGSNLGVRAAEEIGKALRKNNSLRSLNLESNNLTDSGNDQKGIIKLAEALHDNESLRVLMLSKNGITMQAGEYFVKAIEANESLTLVDLSGNDASPSVEQLRRIDAAVQRNRERQSAIRRTERRERFALYNEEFKCRQHYMQVEAMRLEIEALEERRLNRMKARFERWVEEVGEKGEEEKMKMEELVAEAADRAEANKNKKKGKKK
;
A
#
# COMPACT_ATOMS: atom_id res chain seq x y z
N GLU A 1 -9.47 11.93 -42.92
CA GLU A 1 -10.41 11.02 -43.59
C GLU A 1 -11.06 10.18 -42.50
N GLY A 2 -12.38 10.28 -42.32
CA GLY A 2 -13.09 9.53 -41.29
C GLY A 2 -13.56 8.19 -41.85
N SER A 3 -13.45 7.13 -41.06
CA SER A 3 -13.54 5.74 -41.51
C SER A 3 -14.98 5.26 -41.79
N ASN A 4 -15.95 6.17 -41.96
CA ASN A 4 -17.39 5.88 -42.17
C ASN A 4 -17.88 4.68 -41.33
N LEU A 5 -17.68 4.77 -40.01
CA LEU A 5 -17.99 3.68 -39.08
C LEU A 5 -19.48 3.31 -39.09
N GLY A 6 -20.34 4.29 -39.39
CA GLY A 6 -21.77 4.11 -39.54
C GLY A 6 -22.52 3.88 -38.22
N VAL A 7 -23.83 3.73 -38.34
CA VAL A 7 -24.77 3.69 -37.20
C VAL A 7 -24.52 2.51 -36.26
N ARG A 8 -24.23 1.33 -36.83
CA ARG A 8 -23.98 0.11 -36.04
C ARG A 8 -22.75 0.26 -35.15
N ALA A 9 -21.72 0.94 -35.63
CA ALA A 9 -20.53 1.19 -34.82
C ALA A 9 -20.86 2.09 -33.61
N ALA A 10 -21.67 3.14 -33.78
CA ALA A 10 -22.09 3.97 -32.65
C ALA A 10 -22.84 3.17 -31.58
N GLU A 11 -23.70 2.24 -31.99
CA GLU A 11 -24.41 1.35 -31.08
C GLU A 11 -23.45 0.43 -30.29
N GLU A 12 -22.54 -0.25 -30.99
CA GLU A 12 -21.57 -1.15 -30.35
C GLU A 12 -20.57 -0.41 -29.47
N ILE A 13 -20.13 0.78 -29.89
CA ILE A 13 -19.30 1.65 -29.06
C ILE A 13 -20.06 2.07 -27.80
N GLY A 14 -21.35 2.39 -27.89
CA GLY A 14 -22.19 2.66 -26.72
C GLY A 14 -22.23 1.48 -25.75
N LYS A 15 -22.45 0.25 -26.26
CA LYS A 15 -22.44 -0.97 -25.44
C LYS A 15 -21.08 -1.20 -24.77
N ALA A 16 -19.99 -1.00 -25.50
CA ALA A 16 -18.63 -1.14 -24.97
C ALA A 16 -18.32 -0.06 -23.92
N LEU A 17 -18.70 1.19 -24.19
CA LEU A 17 -18.47 2.33 -23.31
C LEU A 17 -19.18 2.14 -21.97
N ARG A 18 -20.43 1.67 -21.97
CA ARG A 18 -21.20 1.40 -20.74
C ARG A 18 -20.48 0.43 -19.78
N LYS A 19 -19.70 -0.52 -20.32
CA LYS A 19 -18.95 -1.52 -19.53
C LYS A 19 -17.50 -1.12 -19.28
N ASN A 20 -17.05 0.00 -19.85
CA ASN A 20 -15.65 0.38 -19.81
C ASN A 20 -15.37 1.37 -18.67
N ASN A 21 -14.45 0.96 -17.79
CA ASN A 21 -14.18 1.69 -16.55
C ASN A 21 -12.82 2.41 -16.59
N SER A 22 -12.10 2.33 -17.72
CA SER A 22 -10.71 2.79 -17.85
C SER A 22 -10.50 3.83 -18.95
N LEU A 23 -11.31 3.82 -20.00
CA LEU A 23 -11.19 4.71 -21.15
C LEU A 23 -11.43 6.16 -20.71
N ARG A 24 -10.48 7.04 -21.00
CA ARG A 24 -10.54 8.46 -20.61
C ARG A 24 -10.87 9.39 -21.77
N SER A 25 -10.55 9.00 -22.99
CA SER A 25 -10.75 9.82 -24.18
C SER A 25 -11.28 8.96 -25.32
N LEU A 26 -12.33 9.43 -25.98
CA LEU A 26 -12.93 8.80 -27.14
C LEU A 26 -13.11 9.85 -28.23
N ASN A 27 -12.39 9.67 -29.33
CA ASN A 27 -12.53 10.51 -30.52
C ASN A 27 -13.23 9.74 -31.63
N LEU A 28 -14.39 10.25 -32.03
CA LEU A 28 -15.20 9.72 -33.12
C LEU A 28 -15.56 10.82 -34.13
N GLU A 29 -14.79 11.88 -34.23
CA GLU A 29 -15.00 12.97 -35.20
C GLU A 29 -15.08 12.43 -36.65
N SER A 30 -16.02 12.97 -37.43
CA SER A 30 -16.16 12.72 -38.88
C SER A 30 -16.39 11.25 -39.28
N ASN A 31 -17.07 10.44 -38.46
CA ASN A 31 -17.27 9.01 -38.73
C ASN A 31 -18.66 8.64 -39.27
N ASN A 32 -19.49 9.63 -39.61
CA ASN A 32 -20.82 9.42 -40.20
C ASN A 32 -21.68 8.44 -39.36
N LEU A 33 -21.70 8.64 -38.04
CA LEU A 33 -22.34 7.74 -37.09
C LEU A 33 -23.88 7.70 -37.19
N THR A 34 -24.47 8.51 -38.06
CA THR A 34 -25.93 8.64 -38.18
C THR A 34 -26.45 8.38 -39.58
N ASP A 35 -25.65 7.76 -40.46
CA ASP A 35 -25.98 7.59 -41.88
C ASP A 35 -26.40 8.92 -42.53
N SER A 36 -25.53 9.92 -42.40
CA SER A 36 -25.71 11.29 -42.88
C SER A 36 -26.97 11.98 -42.34
N GLY A 37 -27.34 11.65 -41.10
CA GLY A 37 -28.49 12.20 -40.42
C GLY A 37 -29.73 11.31 -40.43
N ASN A 38 -29.78 10.29 -41.31
CA ASN A 38 -30.97 9.48 -41.56
C ASN A 38 -31.32 8.52 -40.41
N ASP A 39 -30.33 8.02 -39.66
CA ASP A 39 -30.56 7.08 -38.55
C ASP A 39 -29.75 7.46 -37.30
N GLN A 40 -30.44 7.98 -36.29
CA GLN A 40 -29.87 8.44 -35.02
C GLN A 40 -29.83 7.35 -33.94
N LYS A 41 -30.30 6.11 -34.20
CA LYS A 41 -30.45 5.09 -33.15
C LYS A 41 -29.13 4.74 -32.47
N GLY A 42 -28.08 4.57 -33.27
CA GLY A 42 -26.74 4.26 -32.76
C GLY A 42 -26.18 5.37 -31.89
N ILE A 43 -26.35 6.64 -32.30
CA ILE A 43 -25.85 7.77 -31.53
C ILE A 43 -26.65 8.02 -30.24
N ILE A 44 -27.97 7.78 -30.25
CA ILE A 44 -28.80 7.85 -29.04
C ILE A 44 -28.37 6.79 -28.03
N LYS A 45 -28.04 5.56 -28.48
CA LYS A 45 -27.50 4.51 -27.62
C LYS A 45 -26.14 4.90 -27.02
N LEU A 46 -25.31 5.62 -27.77
CA LEU A 46 -24.06 6.18 -27.25
C LEU A 46 -24.31 7.24 -26.17
N ALA A 47 -25.30 8.11 -26.33
CA ALA A 47 -25.68 9.09 -25.31
C ALA A 47 -26.21 8.41 -24.03
N GLU A 48 -27.07 7.39 -24.17
CA GLU A 48 -27.53 6.58 -23.05
C GLU A 48 -26.38 5.88 -22.32
N ALA A 49 -25.37 5.40 -23.05
CA ALA A 49 -24.18 4.80 -22.43
C ALA A 49 -23.31 5.83 -21.71
N LEU A 50 -23.23 7.07 -22.23
CA LEU A 50 -22.51 8.16 -21.60
C LEU A 50 -23.11 8.53 -20.24
N HIS A 51 -24.44 8.49 -20.10
CA HIS A 51 -25.12 8.73 -18.82
C HIS A 51 -24.53 7.90 -17.67
N ASP A 52 -24.32 6.60 -17.91
CA ASP A 52 -23.85 5.65 -16.90
C ASP A 52 -22.31 5.53 -16.81
N ASN A 53 -21.56 6.15 -17.73
CA ASN A 53 -20.11 5.97 -17.78
C ASN A 53 -19.35 6.93 -16.83
N GLU A 54 -18.69 6.37 -15.82
CA GLU A 54 -17.96 7.14 -14.81
C GLU A 54 -16.47 7.41 -15.12
N SER A 55 -15.96 6.83 -16.22
CA SER A 55 -14.53 6.84 -16.55
C SER A 55 -14.15 7.88 -17.61
N LEU A 56 -15.00 8.09 -18.62
CA LEU A 56 -14.73 8.92 -19.78
C LEU A 56 -14.65 10.39 -19.42
N ARG A 57 -13.58 11.06 -19.82
CA ARG A 57 -13.34 12.49 -19.57
C ARG A 57 -13.54 13.34 -20.81
N VAL A 58 -13.19 12.79 -21.98
CA VAL A 58 -13.20 13.51 -23.25
C VAL A 58 -14.00 12.72 -24.29
N LEU A 59 -14.97 13.37 -24.92
CA LEU A 59 -15.76 12.82 -26.03
C LEU A 59 -15.78 13.79 -27.22
N MET A 60 -15.27 13.36 -28.37
CA MET A 60 -15.33 14.14 -29.60
C MET A 60 -16.26 13.46 -30.60
N LEU A 61 -17.32 14.18 -30.99
CA LEU A 61 -18.40 13.71 -31.86
C LEU A 61 -18.71 14.71 -32.98
N SER A 62 -17.78 15.60 -33.28
CA SER A 62 -17.95 16.60 -34.33
C SER A 62 -18.15 15.95 -35.70
N LYS A 63 -18.94 16.60 -36.57
CA LYS A 63 -19.19 16.18 -37.97
C LYS A 63 -19.70 14.74 -38.13
N ASN A 64 -20.66 14.33 -37.29
CA ASN A 64 -21.28 13.00 -37.36
C ASN A 64 -22.74 13.02 -37.83
N GLY A 65 -23.29 14.17 -38.23
CA GLY A 65 -24.69 14.28 -38.66
C GLY A 65 -25.68 14.09 -37.52
N ILE A 66 -25.32 14.48 -36.29
CA ILE A 66 -26.21 14.42 -35.13
C ILE A 66 -27.29 15.51 -35.31
N THR A 67 -28.56 15.14 -35.23
CA THR A 67 -29.68 16.10 -35.34
C THR A 67 -29.97 16.78 -34.01
N MET A 68 -30.72 17.89 -34.03
CA MET A 68 -31.14 18.61 -32.81
C MET A 68 -31.86 17.70 -31.79
N GLN A 69 -32.72 16.78 -32.27
CA GLN A 69 -33.44 15.84 -31.41
C GLN A 69 -32.49 14.85 -30.72
N ALA A 70 -31.53 14.29 -31.47
CA ALA A 70 -30.50 13.42 -30.91
C ALA A 70 -29.54 14.18 -29.97
N GLY A 71 -29.27 15.45 -30.26
CA GLY A 71 -28.48 16.33 -29.41
C GLY A 71 -29.06 16.51 -28.00
N GLU A 72 -30.39 16.56 -27.85
CA GLU A 72 -31.02 16.68 -26.52
C GLU A 72 -30.75 15.46 -25.62
N TYR A 73 -30.56 14.26 -26.20
CA TYR A 73 -30.15 13.09 -25.43
C TYR A 73 -28.73 13.26 -24.88
N PHE A 74 -27.81 13.87 -25.64
CA PHE A 74 -26.49 14.20 -25.12
C PHE A 74 -26.53 15.24 -24.03
N VAL A 75 -27.34 16.31 -24.17
CA VAL A 75 -27.50 17.33 -23.12
C VAL A 75 -27.92 16.65 -21.81
N LYS A 76 -28.98 15.83 -21.83
CA LYS A 76 -29.46 15.10 -20.65
C LYS A 76 -28.43 14.13 -20.09
N ALA A 77 -27.73 13.40 -20.96
CA ALA A 77 -26.68 12.47 -20.53
C ALA A 77 -25.52 13.21 -19.85
N ILE A 78 -25.07 14.34 -20.41
CA ILE A 78 -23.96 15.14 -19.87
C ILE A 78 -24.35 15.81 -18.54
N GLU A 79 -25.59 16.28 -18.39
CA GLU A 79 -26.08 16.85 -17.13
C GLU A 79 -26.07 15.86 -15.99
N ALA A 80 -26.43 14.60 -16.26
CA ALA A 80 -26.41 13.52 -15.29
C ALA A 80 -25.00 12.92 -15.09
N ASN A 81 -24.14 13.00 -16.10
CA ASN A 81 -22.78 12.48 -16.01
C ASN A 81 -21.89 13.38 -15.14
N GLU A 82 -21.16 12.78 -14.21
CA GLU A 82 -20.31 13.51 -13.24
C GLU A 82 -18.80 13.47 -13.59
N SER A 83 -18.51 12.91 -14.75
CA SER A 83 -17.23 12.32 -15.11
C SER A 83 -16.61 13.05 -16.30
N LEU A 84 -17.42 13.43 -17.29
CA LEU A 84 -17.03 14.08 -18.53
C LEU A 84 -16.61 15.54 -18.29
N THR A 85 -15.46 15.94 -18.82
CA THR A 85 -14.89 17.29 -18.67
C THR A 85 -14.63 18.00 -19.99
N LEU A 86 -14.86 17.32 -21.12
CA LEU A 86 -14.82 17.90 -22.46
C LEU A 86 -15.76 17.13 -23.38
N VAL A 87 -16.60 17.86 -24.10
CA VAL A 87 -17.40 17.33 -25.19
C VAL A 87 -17.30 18.26 -26.39
N ASP A 88 -17.17 17.69 -27.59
CA ASP A 88 -17.27 18.42 -28.85
C ASP A 88 -18.41 17.84 -29.71
N LEU A 89 -19.45 18.65 -29.94
CA LEU A 89 -20.58 18.34 -30.81
C LEU A 89 -20.62 19.25 -32.05
N SER A 90 -19.55 20.00 -32.33
CA SER A 90 -19.51 20.99 -33.42
C SER A 90 -19.63 20.35 -34.81
N GLY A 91 -20.10 21.12 -35.80
CA GLY A 91 -20.24 20.63 -37.18
C GLY A 91 -21.29 19.53 -37.37
N ASN A 92 -22.21 19.38 -36.43
CA ASN A 92 -23.42 18.57 -36.55
C ASN A 92 -24.63 19.44 -36.92
N ASP A 93 -25.71 18.82 -37.41
CA ASP A 93 -26.99 19.50 -37.70
C ASP A 93 -27.80 19.79 -36.42
N ALA A 94 -27.27 19.41 -35.28
CA ALA A 94 -27.61 19.98 -33.99
C ALA A 94 -27.02 21.39 -33.97
N SER A 95 -27.67 22.37 -34.60
CA SER A 95 -27.44 23.77 -34.29
C SER A 95 -27.98 23.99 -32.87
N PRO A 96 -27.15 23.86 -31.82
CA PRO A 96 -27.68 23.72 -30.48
C PRO A 96 -28.22 25.07 -30.08
N SER A 97 -29.38 25.10 -29.44
CA SER A 97 -29.87 26.34 -28.83
C SER A 97 -28.81 26.88 -27.88
N VAL A 98 -28.71 28.21 -27.74
CA VAL A 98 -27.85 28.86 -26.74
C VAL A 98 -28.08 28.26 -25.36
N GLU A 99 -29.31 27.84 -25.06
CA GLU A 99 -29.66 27.18 -23.81
C GLU A 99 -29.03 25.78 -23.68
N GLN A 100 -29.01 24.98 -24.74
CA GLN A 100 -28.37 23.66 -24.74
C GLN A 100 -26.85 23.77 -24.54
N LEU A 101 -26.20 24.75 -25.19
CA LEU A 101 -24.78 25.02 -24.99
C LEU A 101 -24.49 25.42 -23.54
N ARG A 102 -25.29 26.32 -22.96
CA ARG A 102 -25.15 26.73 -21.56
C ARG A 102 -25.29 25.56 -20.59
N ARG A 103 -26.25 24.65 -20.83
CA ARG A 103 -26.45 23.45 -20.00
C ARG A 103 -25.25 22.51 -20.08
N ILE A 104 -24.73 22.26 -21.29
CA ILE A 104 -23.51 21.46 -21.49
C ILE A 104 -22.31 22.10 -20.78
N ASP A 105 -22.08 23.40 -20.98
CA ASP A 105 -20.97 24.11 -20.37
C ASP A 105 -21.06 24.09 -18.84
N ALA A 106 -22.24 24.34 -18.27
CA ALA A 106 -22.44 24.28 -16.82
C ALA A 106 -22.12 22.90 -16.24
N ALA A 107 -22.60 21.83 -16.89
CA ALA A 107 -22.32 20.46 -16.48
C ALA A 107 -20.82 20.11 -16.59
N VAL A 108 -20.17 20.50 -17.69
CA VAL A 108 -18.73 20.28 -17.90
C VAL A 108 -17.90 21.05 -16.87
N GLN A 109 -18.25 22.29 -16.55
CA GLN A 109 -17.54 23.08 -15.54
C GLN A 109 -17.70 22.48 -14.14
N ARG A 110 -18.92 22.10 -13.76
CA ARG A 110 -19.19 21.37 -12.51
C ARG A 110 -18.29 20.13 -12.38
N ASN A 111 -18.17 19.34 -13.45
CA ASN A 111 -17.35 18.13 -13.45
C ASN A 111 -15.85 18.45 -13.35
N ARG A 112 -15.36 19.51 -14.02
CA ARG A 112 -13.96 19.98 -13.90
C ARG A 112 -13.62 20.45 -12.49
N GLU A 113 -14.53 21.19 -11.86
CA GLU A 113 -14.37 21.66 -10.49
C GLU A 113 -14.32 20.49 -9.51
N ARG A 114 -15.24 19.53 -9.63
CA ARG A 114 -15.25 18.29 -8.85
C ARG A 114 -13.93 17.53 -8.98
N GLN A 115 -13.47 17.27 -10.20
CA GLN A 115 -12.18 16.60 -10.45
C GLN A 115 -11.00 17.38 -9.85
N SER A 116 -11.07 18.70 -9.85
CA SER A 116 -10.05 19.55 -9.23
C SER A 116 -10.12 19.51 -7.70
N ALA A 117 -11.31 19.45 -7.11
CA ALA A 117 -11.52 19.34 -5.67
C ALA A 117 -11.02 17.99 -5.14
N ILE A 118 -11.35 16.89 -5.81
CA ILE A 118 -10.88 15.54 -5.48
C ILE A 118 -9.34 15.49 -5.49
N ARG A 119 -8.69 16.03 -6.54
CA ARG A 119 -7.22 16.07 -6.59
C ARG A 119 -6.60 16.88 -5.44
N ARG A 120 -7.28 17.92 -4.94
CA ARG A 120 -6.81 18.72 -3.80
C ARG A 120 -7.00 17.97 -2.47
N THR A 121 -8.09 17.23 -2.29
CA THR A 121 -8.30 16.40 -1.09
C THR A 121 -7.29 15.26 -1.05
N GLU A 122 -7.15 14.50 -2.14
CA GLU A 122 -6.19 13.39 -2.24
C GLU A 122 -4.76 13.85 -1.96
N ARG A 123 -4.35 15.01 -2.48
CA ARG A 123 -3.01 15.56 -2.20
C ARG A 123 -2.81 15.89 -0.72
N ARG A 124 -3.82 16.49 -0.07
CA ARG A 124 -3.77 16.81 1.36
C ARG A 124 -3.72 15.54 2.21
N GLU A 125 -4.55 14.56 1.89
CA GLU A 125 -4.59 13.26 2.59
C GLU A 125 -3.28 12.49 2.44
N ARG A 126 -2.72 12.42 1.22
CA ARG A 126 -1.40 11.80 0.99
C ARG A 126 -0.29 12.46 1.81
N PHE A 127 -0.30 13.79 1.88
CA PHE A 127 0.67 14.53 2.69
C PHE A 127 0.48 14.27 4.19
N ALA A 128 -0.76 14.24 4.68
CA ALA A 128 -1.05 13.92 6.07
C ALA A 128 -0.62 12.49 6.44
N LEU A 129 -0.92 11.51 5.59
CA LEU A 129 -0.52 10.11 5.78
C LEU A 129 1.01 9.99 5.84
N TYR A 130 1.73 10.64 4.92
CA TYR A 130 3.19 10.66 4.93
C TYR A 130 3.76 11.21 6.24
N ASN A 131 3.18 12.29 6.77
CA ASN A 131 3.63 12.88 8.03
C ASN A 131 3.39 11.95 9.23
N GLU A 132 2.22 11.30 9.30
CA GLU A 132 1.92 10.34 10.35
C GLU A 132 2.81 9.09 10.25
N GLU A 133 3.01 8.53 9.04
CA GLU A 133 3.93 7.42 8.82
C GLU A 133 5.36 7.75 9.25
N PHE A 134 5.81 8.98 8.99
CA PHE A 134 7.13 9.44 9.41
C PHE A 134 7.24 9.46 10.94
N LYS A 135 6.25 10.00 11.64
CA LYS A 135 6.20 9.99 13.12
C LYS A 135 6.16 8.57 13.68
N CYS A 136 5.33 7.68 13.13
CA CYS A 136 5.26 6.29 13.55
C CYS A 136 6.61 5.59 13.39
N ARG A 137 7.32 5.81 12.27
CA ARG A 137 8.66 5.25 12.05
C ARG A 137 9.68 5.74 13.10
N GLN A 138 9.66 7.04 13.44
CA GLN A 138 10.53 7.58 14.48
C GLN A 138 10.24 6.95 15.85
N HIS A 139 8.97 6.84 16.25
CA HIS A 139 8.59 6.19 17.51
C HIS A 139 8.98 4.71 17.51
N TYR A 140 8.76 4.00 16.40
CA TYR A 140 9.17 2.60 16.27
C TYR A 140 10.67 2.42 16.44
N MET A 141 11.48 3.27 15.80
CA MET A 141 12.94 3.25 15.98
C MET A 141 13.35 3.50 17.44
N GLN A 142 12.69 4.43 18.14
CA GLN A 142 12.97 4.71 19.55
C GLN A 142 12.62 3.52 20.44
N VAL A 143 11.46 2.89 20.23
CA VAL A 143 11.03 1.71 20.97
C VAL A 143 11.98 0.54 20.73
N GLU A 144 12.39 0.30 19.48
CA GLU A 144 13.31 -0.78 19.16
C GLU A 144 14.71 -0.54 19.74
N ALA A 145 15.19 0.71 19.72
CA ALA A 145 16.45 1.07 20.38
C ALA A 145 16.39 0.81 21.90
N MET A 146 15.31 1.24 22.57
CA MET A 146 15.12 0.98 24.00
C MET A 146 15.03 -0.53 24.30
N ARG A 147 14.34 -1.29 23.44
CA ARG A 147 14.25 -2.75 23.57
C ARG A 147 15.63 -3.41 23.53
N LEU A 148 16.46 -3.05 22.54
CA LEU A 148 17.82 -3.57 22.41
C LEU A 148 18.72 -3.18 23.59
N GLU A 149 18.55 -1.97 24.14
CA GLU A 149 19.29 -1.54 25.34
C GLU A 149 18.93 -2.39 26.56
N ILE A 150 17.64 -2.68 26.76
CA ILE A 150 17.16 -3.56 27.85
C ILE A 150 17.74 -4.96 27.69
N GLU A 151 17.65 -5.56 26.51
CA GLU A 151 18.18 -6.90 26.24
C GLU A 151 19.70 -6.96 26.50
N ALA A 152 20.46 -5.95 26.06
CA ALA A 152 21.89 -5.87 26.31
C ALA A 152 22.21 -5.72 27.81
N LEU A 153 21.41 -4.97 28.57
CA LEU A 153 21.58 -4.84 30.02
C LEU A 153 21.29 -6.15 30.76
N GLU A 154 20.24 -6.87 30.35
CA GLU A 154 19.89 -8.17 30.90
C GLU A 154 20.97 -9.22 30.61
N GLU A 155 21.49 -9.26 29.38
CA GLU A 155 22.59 -10.13 29.00
C GLU A 155 23.85 -9.85 29.83
N ARG A 156 24.23 -8.58 29.98
CA ARG A 156 25.35 -8.17 30.84
C ARG A 156 25.13 -8.59 32.29
N ARG A 157 23.91 -8.46 32.81
CA ARG A 157 23.54 -8.90 34.18
C ARG A 157 23.69 -10.41 34.31
N LEU A 158 23.18 -11.17 33.35
CA LEU A 158 23.24 -12.63 33.33
C LEU A 158 24.69 -13.11 33.25
N ASN A 159 25.53 -12.50 32.39
CA ASN A 159 26.95 -12.83 32.28
C ASN A 159 27.71 -12.54 33.58
N ARG A 160 27.43 -11.42 34.25
CA ARG A 160 28.00 -11.17 35.60
C ARG A 160 27.55 -12.20 36.63
N MET A 161 26.29 -12.65 36.56
CA MET A 161 25.78 -13.69 37.46
C MET A 161 26.43 -15.04 37.20
N LYS A 162 26.57 -15.43 35.92
CA LYS A 162 27.28 -16.65 35.49
C LYS A 162 28.73 -16.63 35.93
N ALA A 163 29.48 -15.55 35.70
CA ALA A 163 30.88 -15.44 36.10
C ALA A 163 31.05 -15.51 37.63
N ARG A 164 30.13 -14.94 38.42
CA ARG A 164 30.13 -15.12 39.89
C ARG A 164 29.86 -16.57 40.29
N PHE A 165 28.94 -17.23 39.60
CA PHE A 165 28.62 -18.63 39.85
C PHE A 165 29.80 -19.54 39.50
N GLU A 166 30.45 -19.33 38.34
CA GLU A 166 31.66 -20.04 37.92
C GLU A 166 32.78 -19.87 38.96
N ARG A 167 33.07 -18.64 39.40
CA ARG A 167 34.07 -18.40 40.44
C ARG A 167 33.73 -19.09 41.76
N TRP A 168 32.47 -19.08 42.17
CA TRP A 168 32.04 -19.77 43.38
C TRP A 168 32.21 -21.30 43.25
N VAL A 169 31.92 -21.87 42.08
CA VAL A 169 32.15 -23.30 41.80
C VAL A 169 33.64 -23.63 41.85
N GLU A 170 34.51 -22.79 41.26
CA GLU A 170 35.97 -22.92 41.36
C GLU A 170 36.44 -22.88 42.81
N GLU A 171 36.04 -21.87 43.60
CA GLU A 171 36.42 -21.74 45.01
C GLU A 171 35.99 -22.93 45.88
N VAL A 172 34.80 -23.50 45.62
CA VAL A 172 34.32 -24.70 46.33
C VAL A 172 35.13 -25.93 45.92
N GLY A 173 35.49 -26.04 44.63
CA GLY A 173 36.37 -27.09 44.11
C GLY A 173 37.76 -27.04 44.75
N GLU A 174 38.40 -25.87 44.73
CA GLU A 174 39.72 -25.62 45.32
C GLU A 174 39.73 -25.95 46.82
N LYS A 175 38.72 -25.51 47.58
CA LYS A 175 38.60 -25.85 49.02
C LYS A 175 38.47 -27.35 49.24
N GLY A 176 37.69 -28.05 48.42
CA GLY A 176 37.55 -29.50 48.48
C GLY A 176 38.88 -30.22 48.19
N GLU A 177 39.67 -29.72 47.23
CA GLU A 177 41.00 -30.24 46.93
C GLU A 177 42.01 -29.97 48.05
N GLU A 178 42.01 -28.76 48.63
CA GLU A 178 42.84 -28.43 49.79
C GLU A 178 42.54 -29.33 51.00
N GLU A 179 41.26 -29.54 51.30
CA GLU A 179 40.83 -30.44 52.38
C GLU A 179 41.27 -31.89 52.13
N LYS A 180 41.18 -32.34 50.89
CA LYS A 180 41.65 -33.68 50.48
C LYS A 180 43.16 -33.83 50.64
N MET A 181 43.95 -32.85 50.19
CA MET A 181 45.42 -32.87 50.37
C MET A 181 45.80 -32.89 51.85
N LYS A 182 45.17 -32.07 52.70
CA LYS A 182 45.40 -32.11 54.16
C LYS A 182 45.07 -33.47 54.75
N MET A 183 44.00 -34.11 54.28
CA MET A 183 43.62 -35.44 54.76
C MET A 183 44.62 -36.51 54.33
N GLU A 184 45.10 -36.48 53.09
CA GLU A 184 46.14 -37.39 52.58
C GLU A 184 47.47 -37.21 53.35
N GLU A 185 47.87 -35.97 53.64
CA GLU A 185 49.06 -35.66 54.44
C GLU A 185 48.93 -36.20 55.88
N LEU A 186 47.78 -35.99 56.53
CA LEU A 186 47.51 -36.54 57.86
C LEU A 186 47.52 -38.08 57.88
N VAL A 187 47.00 -38.72 56.83
CA VAL A 187 47.03 -40.18 56.68
C VAL A 187 48.46 -40.68 56.49
N ALA A 188 49.28 -40.00 55.69
CA ALA A 188 50.68 -40.32 55.51
C ALA A 188 51.48 -40.15 56.82
N GLU A 189 51.29 -39.04 57.53
CA GLU A 189 51.96 -38.80 58.81
C GLU A 189 51.55 -39.84 59.87
N ALA A 190 50.27 -40.25 59.88
CA ALA A 190 49.80 -41.33 60.74
C ALA A 190 50.44 -42.69 60.39
N ALA A 191 50.64 -42.98 59.11
CA ALA A 191 51.33 -44.19 58.64
C ALA A 191 52.81 -44.20 59.09
N ASP A 192 53.53 -43.10 58.88
CA ASP A 192 54.93 -42.95 59.31
C ASP A 192 55.08 -43.09 60.83
N ARG A 193 54.19 -42.46 61.61
CA ARG A 193 54.14 -42.61 63.06
C ARG A 193 53.90 -44.06 63.47
N ALA A 194 53.02 -44.79 62.77
CA ALA A 194 52.76 -46.21 63.03
C ALA A 194 53.98 -47.09 62.73
N GLU A 195 54.72 -46.83 61.64
CA GLU A 195 55.97 -47.52 61.31
C GLU A 195 57.07 -47.25 62.34
N ALA A 196 57.26 -45.99 62.73
CA ALA A 196 58.21 -45.60 63.78
C ALA A 196 57.90 -46.31 65.12
N ASN A 197 56.61 -46.47 65.45
CA ASN A 197 56.18 -47.18 66.65
C ASN A 197 56.41 -48.70 66.56
N LYS A 198 56.23 -49.31 65.39
CA LYS A 198 56.61 -50.72 65.13
C LYS A 198 58.12 -50.92 65.30
N ASN A 199 58.94 -50.01 64.79
CA ASN A 199 60.40 -50.08 64.91
C ASN A 199 60.87 -49.89 66.38
N LYS A 200 60.25 -48.99 67.14
CA LYS A 200 60.50 -48.86 68.60
C LYS A 200 60.12 -50.12 69.39
N LYS A 201 59.02 -50.79 69.03
CA LYS A 201 58.62 -52.08 69.66
C LYS A 201 59.56 -53.24 69.30
N LYS A 202 60.15 -53.26 68.11
CA LYS A 202 61.19 -54.23 67.71
C LYS A 202 62.53 -53.97 68.43
N GLY A 203 62.88 -52.71 68.67
CA GLY A 203 64.10 -52.33 69.41
C GLY A 203 64.08 -52.64 70.90
N LYS A 204 62.89 -52.71 71.54
CA LYS A 204 62.72 -53.10 72.96
C LYS A 204 62.66 -54.62 73.21
N LYS A 205 62.74 -55.45 72.17
CA LYS A 205 62.71 -56.93 72.25
C LYS A 205 64.11 -57.58 72.04
N LYS A 206 65.18 -56.80 72.03
CA LYS A 206 66.57 -57.26 72.14
C LYS A 206 67.11 -56.87 73.51
#